data_AF-A0A2W5MMD4-F1
#
_entry.id   AF-A0A2W5MMD4-F1
#
_cell.length_a   1.000
_cell.length_b   1.000
_cell.length_c   1.000
_cell.angle_alpha   90.00
_cell.angle_beta   90.00
_cell.angle_gamma   90.00
#
_symmetry.space_group_name_H-M   'P 1'
#
loop_
_entity.id
_entity.type
_entity.pdbx_description
1 polymer ?
#
loop_
_entity_poly.entity_id
_entity_poly.type
_entity_poly.pdbx_seq_one_letter_code
_entity_poly.pdbx_strand_id
1 'polypeptide(L)' 'KLFEDVGLPDMSLENDRFMLCGSPDMIRDTRQLLADRGYEEGNHGEAGHFVIEKAFVEK' A
#
# COMPACT_ATOMS: atom_id res chain seq x y z
N LYS A 1 15.86 -4.51 -3.74
CA LYS A 1 16.29 -3.59 -4.83
C LYS A 1 15.78 -2.17 -4.61
N LEU A 2 14.48 -1.84 -4.58
CA LEU A 2 14.05 -0.44 -4.35
C LEU A 2 14.68 0.23 -3.10
N PHE A 3 14.53 -0.37 -1.91
CA PHE A 3 15.05 0.20 -0.64
C PHE A 3 16.58 0.30 -0.64
N GLU A 4 17.24 -0.76 -1.09
CA GLU A 4 18.70 -0.81 -1.25
C GLU A 4 19.22 0.27 -2.21
N ASP A 5 18.53 0.49 -3.33
CA ASP A 5 18.94 1.44 -4.38
C ASP A 5 18.88 2.89 -3.90
N VAL A 6 17.99 3.20 -2.95
CA VAL A 6 17.83 4.55 -2.36
C VAL A 6 18.45 4.68 -0.97
N GLY A 7 19.12 3.64 -0.48
CA GLY A 7 19.78 3.63 0.83
C GLY A 7 18.83 3.71 2.03
N LEU A 8 17.58 3.25 1.87
CA LEU A 8 16.59 3.20 2.94
C LEU A 8 16.48 1.79 3.54
N PRO A 9 16.05 1.67 4.81
CA PRO A 9 15.66 0.38 5.37
C PRO A 9 14.53 -0.28 4.55
N ASP A 10 14.41 -1.59 4.66
CA ASP A 10 13.23 -2.30 4.16
C ASP A 10 11.95 -1.85 4.88
N MET A 11 10.80 -2.10 4.25
CA MET A 11 9.49 -1.77 4.82
C MET A 11 9.27 -2.45 6.18
N SER A 12 8.73 -1.69 7.12
CA SER A 12 8.39 -2.08 8.49
C SER A 12 6.91 -1.86 8.79
N LEU A 13 6.26 -2.85 9.41
CA LEU A 13 4.89 -2.73 9.91
C LEU A 13 4.75 -1.66 10.99
N GLU A 14 5.79 -1.46 11.79
CA GLU A 14 5.80 -0.48 12.87
C GLU A 14 5.82 0.95 12.32
N ASN A 15 6.59 1.19 11.26
CA ASN A 15 6.96 2.55 10.84
C ASN A 15 6.27 3.03 9.57
N ASP A 16 5.90 2.14 8.64
CA ASP A 16 5.44 2.56 7.32
C ASP A 16 3.91 2.54 7.19
N ARG A 17 3.39 3.60 6.57
CA ARG A 17 1.96 3.75 6.24
C ARG A 17 1.81 4.20 4.79
N PHE A 18 0.80 3.68 4.09
CA PHE A 18 0.64 3.91 2.65
C PHE A 18 -0.73 4.48 2.30
N MET A 19 -0.79 5.41 1.34
CA MET A 19 -2.03 5.80 0.66
C MET A 19 -1.88 5.45 -0.81
N LEU A 20 -2.75 4.58 -1.32
CA LEU A 20 -2.70 4.09 -2.70
C LEU A 20 -3.75 4.83 -3.54
N CYS A 21 -3.31 5.62 -4.52
CA CYS A 21 -4.19 6.25 -5.51
C CYS A 21 -3.64 6.02 -6.93
N GLY A 22 -4.38 5.26 -7.75
CA GLY A 22 -3.90 4.85 -9.07
C GLY A 22 -4.92 4.10 -9.90
N SER A 23 -4.43 3.39 -10.93
CA SER A 23 -5.24 2.53 -11.78
C SER A 23 -5.77 1.31 -11.01
N PRO A 24 -6.88 0.68 -11.47
CA PRO A 24 -7.40 -0.53 -10.84
C PRO A 24 -6.37 -1.66 -10.71
N ASP A 25 -5.53 -1.86 -11.74
CA ASP A 25 -4.46 -2.86 -11.73
C ASP A 25 -3.38 -2.54 -10.71
N MET A 26 -2.91 -1.28 -10.68
CA MET A 26 -1.86 -0.87 -9.73
C MET A 26 -2.32 -1.04 -8.29
N ILE A 27 -3.58 -0.67 -7.99
CA ILE A 27 -4.16 -0.84 -6.66
C ILE A 27 -4.27 -2.31 -6.30
N ARG A 28 -4.75 -3.17 -7.20
CA ARG A 28 -4.86 -4.62 -6.96
C ARG A 28 -3.50 -5.22 -6.62
N ASP A 29 -2.50 -4.96 -7.45
CA ASP A 29 -1.19 -5.59 -7.33
C ASP A 29 -0.45 -5.07 -6.09
N THR A 30 -0.54 -3.77 -5.80
CA THR A 30 0.11 -3.17 -4.62
C THR A 30 -0.59 -3.57 -3.32
N ARG A 31 -1.93 -3.66 -3.32
CA ARG A 31 -2.70 -4.17 -2.18
C ARG A 31 -2.29 -5.61 -1.84
N GLN A 32 -2.15 -6.47 -2.84
CA GLN A 32 -1.70 -7.85 -2.62
C GLN A 32 -0.28 -7.90 -2.04
N LEU A 33 0.65 -7.10 -2.59
CA LEU A 33 2.02 -6.99 -2.08
C LEU A 33 2.06 -6.58 -0.60
N LEU A 34 1.22 -5.63 -0.19
CA LEU A 34 1.13 -5.17 1.19
C LEU A 34 0.49 -6.24 2.10
N ALA A 35 -0.59 -6.87 1.66
CA ALA A 35 -1.27 -7.93 2.40
C ALA A 35 -0.35 -9.15 2.64
N ASP A 36 0.41 -9.57 1.63
CA ASP A 36 1.39 -10.67 1.73
C ASP A 36 2.51 -10.38 2.74
N ARG A 37 2.74 -9.10 3.06
CA ARG A 37 3.72 -8.63 4.04
C ARG A 37 3.10 -8.32 5.41
N GLY A 38 1.81 -8.61 5.61
CA GLY A 38 1.10 -8.45 6.88
C GLY A 38 0.55 -7.04 7.13
N TYR A 39 0.55 -6.16 6.12
CA TYR A 39 -0.08 -4.85 6.25
C TYR A 39 -1.60 -4.97 6.11
N GLU A 40 -2.32 -4.24 6.95
CA GLU A 40 -3.78 -4.27 7.01
C GLU A 40 -4.40 -3.00 6.42
N GLU A 41 -5.53 -3.14 5.72
CA GLU A 41 -6.28 -2.02 5.13
C GLU A 41 -7.11 -1.31 6.19
N GLY A 42 -6.95 0.00 6.32
CA GLY A 42 -7.73 0.84 7.23
C GLY A 42 -9.09 1.22 6.64
N ASN A 43 -10.03 1.53 7.54
CA ASN A 43 -11.35 2.02 7.17
C ASN A 43 -11.79 3.15 8.14
N HIS A 44 -13.04 3.61 8.04
CA HIS A 44 -13.55 4.70 8.86
C HIS A 44 -13.64 4.38 10.37
N GLY A 45 -13.74 3.10 10.75
CA GLY A 45 -13.86 2.65 12.14
C GLY A 45 -12.57 2.08 12.72
N GLU A 46 -11.69 1.51 11.87
CA GLU A 46 -10.47 0.83 12.29
C GLU A 46 -9.26 1.39 11.55
N ALA A 47 -8.26 1.83 12.32
CA ALA A 47 -6.99 2.27 11.76
C ALA A 47 -6.23 1.06 11.21
N GLY A 48 -5.72 1.19 10.00
CA GLY A 48 -4.85 0.20 9.37
C GLY A 48 -3.50 0.79 8.99
N HIS A 49 -2.77 0.05 8.16
CA HIS A 49 -1.47 0.43 7.67
C HIS A 49 -1.54 1.09 6.29
N PHE A 50 -2.58 0.81 5.50
CA PHE A 50 -2.79 1.49 4.23
C PHE A 50 -4.27 1.76 3.92
N VAL A 51 -4.53 2.71 3.03
CA VAL A 51 -5.85 3.01 2.48
C VAL A 51 -5.79 3.10 0.96
N ILE A 52 -6.93 2.90 0.29
CA ILE A 52 -7.01 2.88 -1.18
C ILE A 52 -8.04 3.89 -1.70
N GLU A 53 -7.72 4.48 -2.85
CA GLU A 53 -8.61 5.31 -3.64
C GLU A 53 -8.38 5.02 -5.12
N LYS A 54 -9.45 4.84 -5.91
CA LYS A 54 -9.30 4.66 -7.37
C LYS A 54 -9.13 6.03 -8.01
N ALA A 55 -8.00 6.27 -8.68
CA ALA A 55 -7.75 7.54 -9.36
C ALA A 55 -8.71 7.75 -10.55
N PHE A 56 -9.10 6.64 -11.19
CA PHE A 56 -10.07 6.61 -12.28
C PHE A 56 -10.68 5.20 -12.38
N VAL A 57 -11.78 5.09 -13.12
CA VAL A 57 -12.43 3.82 -13.47
C VAL A 57 -12.24 3.55 -14.95
N GLU A 58 -12.16 2.27 -15.34
CA GLU A 58 -12.26 1.89 -16.74
C GLU A 58 -13.65 2.24 -17.30
N LYS A 59 -13.72 2.53 -18.59
CA LYS A 59 -14.97 2.84 -19.29
C LYS A 59 -15.81 1.60 -19.55
#